data_AF-A0A512AT88-F1
#
_entry.id   AF-A0A512AT88-F1
#
_cell.length_a   1.000
_cell.length_b   1.000
_cell.length_c   1.000
_cell.angle_alpha   90.00
_cell.angle_beta   90.00
_cell.angle_gamma   90.00
#
_symmetry.space_group_name_H-M   'P 1'
#
loop_
_entity.id
_entity.type
_entity.pdbx_description
1 polymer ?
#
loop_
_entity_poly.entity_id
_entity_poly.type
_entity_poly.pdbx_seq_one_letter_code
_entity_poly.pdbx_strand_id
1 'polypeptide(L)'
;MQERDFRISRNKLKLVTTFLVVLPLIPIFIYLLNFFDTSLSDNPSDWGTFGDFFGGILNSYFSLLTLLITIYIAYEISNLEEKRNERNLSFERRKLLTELRESEFRRIGSELRKLGDLGEESGRGKILQNVYSQVQFYGFINKHLFPFLSEPVFTSLEGSIGWYSIYYNENRDLSGKGVAFLSLNCLKHILEFSEKTQQYILSEMDNTN
;
A
#
# COMPACT_ATOMS: atom_id res chain seq x y z
N MET A 1 12.17 8.53 16.37
CA MET A 1 11.95 9.72 15.51
C MET A 1 10.71 10.50 15.95
N GLN A 2 9.62 9.80 16.31
CA GLN A 2 8.31 10.32 16.73
C GLN A 2 8.29 11.33 17.91
N GLU A 3 9.19 11.22 18.91
CA GLU A 3 9.16 12.13 20.08
C GLU A 3 9.74 13.54 19.82
N ARG A 4 10.69 13.68 18.89
CA ARG A 4 11.30 14.98 18.57
C ARG A 4 10.35 15.87 17.79
N ASP A 5 9.61 15.29 16.85
CA ASP A 5 8.62 16.02 16.03
C ASP A 5 7.47 16.56 16.90
N PHE A 6 7.07 15.78 17.92
CA PHE A 6 6.05 16.18 18.89
C PHE A 6 6.50 17.28 19.87
N ARG A 7 7.78 17.34 20.23
CA ARG A 7 8.33 18.45 21.03
C ARG A 7 8.42 19.74 20.24
N ILE A 8 8.81 19.65 18.97
CA ILE A 8 8.93 20.80 18.07
C ILE A 8 7.56 21.42 17.80
N SER A 9 6.52 20.62 17.57
CA SER A 9 5.14 21.12 17.36
C SER A 9 4.59 21.85 18.58
N ARG A 10 4.83 21.35 19.80
CA ARG A 10 4.40 22.03 21.04
C ARG A 10 5.07 23.38 21.25
N ASN A 11 6.36 23.51 20.94
CA ASN A 11 7.06 24.79 21.08
C ASN A 11 6.60 25.83 20.04
N LYS A 12 6.34 25.40 18.80
CA LYS A 12 5.75 26.25 17.76
C LYS A 12 4.35 26.72 18.16
N LEU A 13 3.53 25.84 18.71
CA LEU A 13 2.19 26.18 19.20
C LEU A 13 2.26 27.20 20.34
N LYS A 14 3.13 27.00 21.34
CA LYS A 14 3.33 27.97 22.44
C LYS A 14 3.80 29.34 21.96
N LEU A 15 4.69 29.39 20.97
CA LEU A 15 5.14 30.65 20.35
C LEU A 15 4.00 31.37 19.65
N VAL A 16 3.20 30.65 18.85
CA VAL A 16 2.03 31.22 18.17
C VAL A 16 1.02 31.76 19.17
N THR A 17 0.70 31.01 20.23
CA THR A 17 -0.20 31.47 21.30
C THR A 17 0.34 32.70 22.03
N THR A 18 1.65 32.75 22.29
CA THR A 18 2.28 33.92 22.94
C THR A 18 2.21 35.15 22.05
N PHE A 19 2.49 35.01 20.76
CA PHE A 19 2.39 36.11 19.79
C PHE A 19 0.95 36.62 19.65
N LEU A 20 -0.03 35.69 19.68
CA LEU A 20 -1.46 35.97 19.67
C LEU A 20 -1.93 36.88 20.81
N VAL A 21 -1.36 36.70 21.99
CA VAL A 21 -1.72 37.47 23.19
C VAL A 21 -0.90 38.75 23.30
N VAL A 22 0.38 38.73 22.96
CA VAL A 22 1.30 39.86 23.19
C VAL A 22 1.14 40.96 22.15
N LEU A 23 0.95 40.62 20.86
CA LEU A 23 0.87 41.62 19.80
C LEU A 23 -0.27 42.65 19.98
N PRO A 24 -1.51 42.26 20.35
CA PRO A 24 -2.57 43.23 20.60
C PRO A 24 -2.36 44.09 21.86
N LEU A 25 -1.47 43.70 22.78
CA LEU A 25 -1.14 44.50 23.97
C LEU A 25 -0.17 45.64 23.66
N ILE A 26 0.59 45.58 22.56
CA ILE A 26 1.54 46.63 22.16
C ILE A 26 0.86 48.00 21.97
N PRO A 27 -0.23 48.15 21.19
CA PRO A 27 -0.91 49.44 21.05
C PRO A 27 -1.52 49.93 22.38
N ILE A 28 -1.99 49.02 23.24
CA ILE A 28 -2.48 49.35 24.59
C ILE A 28 -1.34 49.93 25.43
N PHE A 29 -0.17 49.30 25.39
CA PHE A 29 1.01 49.73 26.14
C PHE A 29 1.55 51.08 25.64
N ILE A 30 1.61 51.29 24.31
CA ILE A 30 2.02 52.57 23.72
C ILE A 30 1.05 53.69 24.10
N TYR A 31 -0.26 53.40 24.14
CA TYR A 31 -1.27 54.35 24.59
C TYR A 31 -1.06 54.72 26.07
N LEU A 32 -0.91 53.71 26.94
CA LEU A 32 -0.66 53.94 28.37
C LEU A 32 0.60 54.76 28.63
N LEU A 33 1.69 54.55 27.88
CA LEU A 33 2.93 55.33 28.03
C LEU A 33 2.77 56.80 27.64
N ASN A 34 2.00 57.11 26.59
CA ASN A 34 1.83 58.47 26.10
C ASN A 34 0.81 59.29 26.91
N PHE A 35 -0.15 58.63 27.56
CA PHE A 35 -1.27 59.28 28.27
C PHE A 35 -1.27 59.01 29.79
N PHE A 36 -0.16 58.50 30.35
CA PHE A 36 -0.07 58.14 31.77
C PHE A 36 -0.35 59.30 32.73
N ASP A 37 0.10 60.51 32.39
CA ASP A 37 -0.03 61.72 33.22
C ASP A 37 -1.33 62.52 32.95
N THR A 38 -2.20 62.05 32.06
CA THR A 38 -3.46 62.72 31.72
C THR A 38 -4.64 62.14 32.51
N SER A 39 -5.53 63.01 33.02
CA SER A 39 -6.78 62.58 33.66
C SER A 39 -7.68 61.85 32.67
N LEU A 40 -8.38 60.80 33.14
CA LEU A 40 -9.39 60.10 32.35
C LEU A 40 -10.45 61.08 31.84
N SER A 41 -10.87 60.92 30.58
CA SER A 41 -11.91 61.78 30.01
C SER A 41 -13.28 61.42 30.60
N ASP A 42 -14.00 62.44 31.07
CA ASP A 42 -15.40 62.36 31.51
C ASP A 42 -16.39 62.40 30.33
N ASN A 43 -15.91 62.62 29.10
CA ASN A 43 -16.75 62.68 27.90
C ASN A 43 -16.88 61.29 27.25
N PRO A 44 -18.09 60.69 27.20
CA PRO A 44 -18.32 59.40 26.53
C PRO A 44 -17.91 59.36 25.05
N SER A 45 -17.89 60.51 24.35
CA SER A 45 -17.51 60.58 22.93
C SER A 45 -16.03 60.20 22.70
N ASP A 46 -15.16 60.49 23.66
CA ASP A 46 -13.72 60.19 23.54
C ASP A 46 -13.48 58.68 23.67
N TRP A 47 -14.27 58.00 24.52
CA TRP A 47 -14.28 56.55 24.66
C TRP A 47 -14.78 55.83 23.40
N GLY A 48 -15.74 56.42 22.68
CA GLY A 48 -16.18 55.93 21.38
C GLY A 48 -15.05 55.93 20.35
N THR A 49 -14.35 57.06 20.22
CA THR A 49 -13.22 57.22 19.28
C THR A 49 -12.06 56.28 19.62
N PHE A 50 -11.78 56.10 20.92
CA PHE A 50 -10.79 55.13 21.40
C PHE A 50 -11.19 53.70 21.04
N GLY A 51 -12.45 53.34 21.26
CA GLY A 51 -13.01 52.04 20.90
C GLY A 51 -12.89 51.75 19.40
N ASP A 52 -13.11 52.75 18.54
CA ASP A 52 -12.98 52.61 17.09
C ASP A 52 -11.52 52.36 16.64
N PHE A 53 -10.56 53.05 17.26
CA PHE A 53 -9.13 52.82 16.99
C PHE A 53 -8.69 51.40 17.36
N PHE A 54 -9.03 50.96 18.58
CA PHE A 54 -8.71 49.60 19.03
C PHE A 54 -9.48 48.53 18.25
N GLY A 55 -10.75 48.77 17.97
CA GLY A 55 -11.59 47.91 17.14
C GLY A 55 -11.02 47.73 15.73
N GLY A 56 -10.55 48.81 15.09
CA GLY A 56 -9.90 48.75 13.78
C GLY A 56 -8.61 47.93 13.77
N ILE A 57 -7.75 48.11 14.78
CA ILE A 57 -6.50 47.36 14.93
C ILE A 57 -6.77 45.89 15.20
N LEU A 58 -7.64 45.59 16.18
CA LEU A 58 -7.97 44.21 16.56
C LEU A 58 -8.66 43.48 15.41
N ASN A 59 -9.59 44.13 14.70
CA ASN A 59 -10.30 43.50 13.59
C ASN A 59 -9.34 43.18 12.42
N SER A 60 -8.43 44.09 12.10
CA SER A 60 -7.39 43.86 11.08
C SER A 60 -6.45 42.73 11.49
N TYR A 61 -6.09 42.67 12.78
CA TYR A 61 -5.27 41.61 13.35
C TYR A 61 -5.95 40.24 13.30
N PHE A 62 -7.20 40.14 13.76
CA PHE A 62 -7.96 38.89 13.72
C PHE A 62 -8.24 38.43 12.29
N SER A 63 -8.47 39.35 11.36
CA SER A 63 -8.65 39.03 9.94
C SER A 63 -7.40 38.38 9.35
N LEU A 64 -6.21 38.94 9.63
CA LEU A 64 -4.93 38.36 9.21
C LEU A 64 -4.67 37.00 9.86
N LEU A 65 -4.94 36.86 11.16
CA LEU A 65 -4.79 35.58 11.85
C LEU A 65 -5.71 34.50 11.28
N THR A 66 -6.97 34.84 11.05
CA THR A 66 -7.96 33.91 10.49
C THR A 66 -7.52 33.44 9.11
N LEU A 67 -7.00 34.34 8.28
CA LEU A 67 -6.44 34.00 6.98
C LEU A 67 -5.26 33.03 7.11
N LEU A 68 -4.30 33.31 7.98
CA LEU A 68 -3.13 32.44 8.19
C LEU A 68 -3.52 31.05 8.71
N ILE A 69 -4.46 30.99 9.66
CA ILE A 69 -4.99 29.72 10.20
C ILE A 69 -5.69 28.95 9.09
N THR A 70 -6.51 29.62 8.28
CA THR A 70 -7.22 28.99 7.15
C THR A 70 -6.24 28.39 6.14
N ILE A 71 -5.21 29.14 5.76
CA ILE A 71 -4.15 28.65 4.87
C ILE A 71 -3.44 27.43 5.47
N TYR A 72 -3.10 27.49 6.76
CA TYR A 72 -2.44 26.38 7.46
C TYR A 72 -3.31 25.12 7.49
N ILE A 73 -4.60 25.26 7.81
CA ILE A 73 -5.56 24.14 7.83
C ILE A 73 -5.69 23.56 6.42
N ALA A 74 -5.86 24.40 5.40
CA ALA A 74 -5.96 23.94 4.01
C ALA A 74 -4.72 23.16 3.57
N TYR A 75 -3.53 23.65 3.92
CA TYR A 75 -2.27 22.96 3.63
C TYR A 75 -2.16 21.60 4.35
N GLU A 76 -2.51 21.54 5.64
CA GLU A 76 -2.47 20.29 6.40
C GLU A 76 -3.48 19.27 5.87
N ILE A 77 -4.70 19.71 5.50
CA ILE A 77 -5.70 18.85 4.86
C ILE A 77 -5.16 18.30 3.54
N SER A 78 -4.58 19.16 2.69
CA SER A 78 -4.01 18.73 1.41
C SER A 78 -2.91 17.67 1.59
N ASN A 79 -2.01 17.86 2.56
CA ASN A 79 -0.98 16.87 2.88
C ASN A 79 -1.55 15.55 3.41
N LEU A 80 -2.60 15.61 4.23
CA LEU A 80 -3.27 14.42 4.75
C LEU A 80 -3.99 13.65 3.64
N GLU A 81 -4.63 14.37 2.72
CA GLU A 81 -5.29 13.81 1.54
C GLU A 81 -4.27 13.15 0.60
N GLU A 82 -3.13 13.79 0.33
CA GLU A 82 -2.06 13.21 -0.47
C GLU A 82 -1.55 11.91 0.14
N LYS A 83 -1.21 11.90 1.43
CA LYS A 83 -0.80 10.69 2.15
C LYS A 83 -1.88 9.60 2.15
N ARG A 84 -3.15 9.98 2.24
CA ARG A 84 -4.27 9.03 2.15
C ARG A 84 -4.36 8.46 0.74
N ASN A 85 -4.21 9.29 -0.28
CA ASN A 85 -4.25 8.88 -1.69
C ASN A 85 -3.10 7.93 -2.03
N GLU A 86 -1.88 8.23 -1.61
CA GLU A 86 -0.72 7.34 -1.78
C GLU A 86 -0.93 5.98 -1.13
N ARG A 87 -1.46 5.96 0.10
CA ARG A 87 -1.81 4.71 0.79
C ARG A 87 -2.87 3.92 0.03
N ASN A 88 -3.94 4.58 -0.41
CA ASN A 88 -5.01 3.95 -1.19
C ASN A 88 -4.47 3.36 -2.49
N LEU A 89 -3.67 4.12 -3.25
CA LEU A 89 -3.05 3.66 -4.49
C LEU A 89 -2.12 2.47 -4.25
N SER A 90 -1.35 2.50 -3.16
CA SER A 90 -0.46 1.38 -2.80
C SER A 90 -1.26 0.13 -2.42
N PHE A 91 -2.39 0.28 -1.74
CA PHE A 91 -3.30 -0.80 -1.37
C PHE A 91 -3.98 -1.39 -2.62
N GLU A 92 -4.50 -0.54 -3.52
CA GLU A 92 -5.08 -0.96 -4.80
C GLU A 92 -4.07 -1.73 -5.66
N ARG A 93 -2.85 -1.22 -5.80
CA ARG A 93 -1.78 -1.91 -6.55
C ARG A 93 -1.49 -3.29 -5.96
N ARG A 94 -1.39 -3.40 -4.63
CA ARG A 94 -1.17 -4.68 -3.94
C ARG A 94 -2.33 -5.66 -4.14
N LYS A 95 -3.57 -5.16 -4.06
CA LYS A 95 -4.78 -5.96 -4.32
C LYS A 95 -4.79 -6.49 -5.75
N LEU A 96 -4.54 -5.63 -6.75
CA LEU A 96 -4.44 -6.02 -8.15
C LEU A 96 -3.33 -7.06 -8.40
N LEU A 97 -2.16 -6.89 -7.78
CA LEU A 97 -1.07 -7.88 -7.87
C LEU A 97 -1.48 -9.23 -7.27
N THR A 98 -2.22 -9.22 -6.16
CA THR A 98 -2.72 -10.44 -5.52
C THR A 98 -3.75 -11.13 -6.41
N GLU A 99 -4.71 -10.38 -6.96
CA GLU A 99 -5.73 -10.88 -7.90
C GLU A 99 -5.09 -11.47 -9.16
N LEU A 100 -4.08 -10.80 -9.72
CA LEU A 100 -3.33 -11.27 -10.89
C LEU A 100 -2.55 -12.55 -10.59
N ARG A 101 -1.88 -12.62 -9.43
CA ARG A 101 -1.18 -13.84 -8.99
C ARG A 101 -2.17 -14.99 -8.85
N GLU A 102 -3.30 -14.77 -8.18
CA GLU A 102 -4.33 -15.81 -8.06
C GLU A 102 -4.90 -16.23 -9.42
N SER A 103 -5.13 -15.30 -10.36
CA SER A 103 -5.62 -15.66 -11.69
C SER A 103 -4.62 -16.51 -12.46
N GLU A 104 -3.34 -16.16 -12.41
CA GLU A 104 -2.28 -16.95 -13.05
C GLU A 104 -2.10 -18.31 -12.39
N PHE A 105 -2.20 -18.38 -11.04
CA PHE A 105 -2.17 -19.64 -10.32
C PHE A 105 -3.37 -20.53 -10.66
N ARG A 106 -4.58 -19.97 -10.71
CA ARG A 106 -5.80 -20.71 -11.14
C ARG A 106 -5.68 -21.22 -12.57
N ARG A 107 -5.12 -20.42 -13.47
CA ARG A 107 -4.86 -20.78 -14.86
C ARG A 107 -3.92 -21.98 -14.93
N ILE A 108 -2.73 -21.92 -14.33
CA ILE A 108 -1.80 -23.07 -14.36
C ILE A 108 -2.37 -24.28 -13.62
N GLY A 109 -3.09 -24.07 -12.52
CA GLY A 109 -3.78 -25.14 -11.81
C GLY A 109 -4.81 -25.88 -12.67
N SER A 110 -5.51 -25.17 -13.57
CA SER A 110 -6.43 -25.81 -14.53
C SER A 110 -5.71 -26.65 -15.58
N GLU A 111 -4.52 -26.24 -16.00
CA GLU A 111 -3.67 -27.04 -16.90
C GLU A 111 -3.13 -28.28 -16.19
N LEU A 112 -2.67 -28.15 -14.94
CA LEU A 112 -2.17 -29.26 -14.15
C LEU A 112 -3.28 -30.28 -13.81
N ARG A 113 -4.52 -29.83 -13.59
CA ARG A 113 -5.67 -30.74 -13.38
C ARG A 113 -5.91 -31.70 -14.55
N LYS A 114 -5.63 -31.27 -15.79
CA LYS A 114 -5.73 -32.15 -16.97
C LYS A 114 -4.82 -33.38 -16.85
N LEU A 115 -3.76 -33.33 -16.03
CA LEU A 115 -2.91 -34.48 -15.74
C LEU A 115 -3.56 -35.49 -14.78
N GLY A 116 -4.37 -35.01 -13.84
CA GLY A 116 -5.13 -35.87 -12.91
C GLY A 116 -6.29 -36.58 -13.61
N ASP A 117 -6.90 -35.93 -14.59
CA ASP A 117 -8.02 -36.45 -15.37
C ASP A 117 -7.58 -37.40 -16.51
N LEU A 118 -6.28 -37.76 -16.58
CA LEU A 118 -5.74 -38.70 -17.57
C LEU A 118 -6.24 -40.15 -17.30
N GLY A 119 -7.53 -40.41 -17.49
CA GLY A 119 -8.09 -41.75 -17.67
C GLY A 119 -7.50 -42.46 -18.90
N GLU A 120 -7.94 -43.68 -19.26
CA GLU A 120 -7.40 -44.49 -20.39
C GLU A 120 -7.69 -43.90 -21.79
N GLU A 121 -7.45 -42.61 -21.99
CA GLU A 121 -7.76 -41.91 -23.22
C GLU A 121 -6.66 -42.03 -24.28
N SER A 122 -7.10 -42.19 -25.52
CA SER A 122 -6.29 -42.03 -26.73
C SER A 122 -5.88 -40.55 -26.87
N GLY A 123 -4.67 -40.22 -26.41
CA GLY A 123 -4.14 -38.86 -26.54
C GLY A 123 -3.37 -38.31 -25.35
N ARG A 124 -3.22 -39.08 -24.25
CA ARG A 124 -2.47 -38.67 -23.04
C ARG A 124 -1.09 -38.05 -23.36
N GLY A 125 -0.35 -38.58 -24.33
CA GLY A 125 0.95 -38.02 -24.74
C GLY A 125 0.88 -36.58 -25.27
N LYS A 126 -0.17 -36.26 -26.05
CA LYS A 126 -0.41 -34.89 -26.53
C LYS A 126 -0.81 -33.97 -25.38
N ILE A 127 -1.62 -34.46 -24.44
CA ILE A 127 -2.03 -33.70 -23.26
C ILE A 127 -0.81 -33.40 -22.38
N LEU A 128 0.00 -34.42 -22.09
CA LEU A 128 1.26 -34.29 -21.32
C LEU A 128 2.20 -33.27 -21.95
N GLN A 129 2.41 -33.34 -23.26
CA GLN A 129 3.28 -32.42 -23.98
C GLN A 129 2.75 -30.98 -23.97
N ASN A 130 1.43 -30.80 -24.09
CA ASN A 130 0.81 -29.48 -24.01
C ASN A 130 0.96 -28.89 -22.60
N VAL A 131 0.63 -29.67 -21.57
CA VAL A 131 0.78 -29.23 -20.17
C VAL A 131 2.23 -28.90 -19.85
N TYR A 132 3.18 -29.74 -20.28
CA TYR A 132 4.61 -29.46 -20.12
C TYR A 132 5.00 -28.10 -20.73
N SER A 133 4.60 -27.86 -21.98
CA SER A 133 4.88 -26.59 -22.67
C SER A 133 4.27 -25.39 -21.94
N GLN A 134 3.03 -25.52 -21.43
CA GLN A 134 2.36 -24.46 -20.66
C GLN A 134 3.06 -24.17 -19.32
N VAL A 135 3.50 -25.21 -18.61
CA VAL A 135 4.25 -25.08 -17.36
C VAL A 135 5.58 -24.37 -17.61
N GLN A 136 6.34 -24.77 -18.64
CA GLN A 136 7.59 -24.09 -18.99
C GLN A 136 7.35 -22.60 -19.32
N PHE A 137 6.35 -22.31 -20.13
CA PHE A 137 6.03 -20.93 -20.51
C PHE A 137 5.59 -20.09 -19.30
N TYR A 138 4.78 -20.66 -18.40
CA TYR A 138 4.41 -20.04 -17.14
C TYR A 138 5.64 -19.69 -16.30
N GLY A 139 6.57 -20.64 -16.15
CA GLY A 139 7.83 -20.45 -15.44
C GLY A 139 8.70 -19.35 -16.02
N PHE A 140 8.69 -19.18 -17.35
CA PHE A 140 9.44 -18.14 -18.03
C PHE A 140 8.85 -16.74 -17.84
N ILE A 141 7.54 -16.60 -18.04
CA ILE A 141 6.86 -15.29 -18.03
C ILE A 141 6.63 -14.76 -16.61
N ASN A 142 6.25 -15.64 -15.68
CA ASN A 142 5.72 -15.22 -14.39
C ASN A 142 6.77 -15.11 -13.27
N LYS A 143 8.07 -15.14 -13.58
CA LYS A 143 9.15 -15.00 -12.57
C LYS A 143 9.05 -13.71 -11.74
N HIS A 144 8.59 -12.64 -12.37
CA HIS A 144 8.39 -11.35 -11.70
C HIS A 144 7.18 -11.36 -10.76
N LEU A 145 6.16 -12.18 -11.03
CA LEU A 145 5.00 -12.37 -10.16
C LEU A 145 5.30 -13.37 -9.03
N PHE A 146 6.12 -14.37 -9.33
CA PHE A 146 6.48 -15.47 -8.44
C PHE A 146 8.00 -15.70 -8.49
N PRO A 147 8.79 -15.00 -7.66
CA PRO A 147 10.24 -15.14 -7.65
C PRO A 147 10.72 -16.58 -7.38
N PHE A 148 9.94 -17.34 -6.59
CA PHE A 148 10.24 -18.72 -6.25
C PHE A 148 10.18 -19.69 -7.45
N LEU A 149 9.71 -19.26 -8.63
CA LEU A 149 9.80 -20.06 -9.86
C LEU A 149 11.24 -20.32 -10.29
N SER A 150 12.21 -19.56 -9.75
CA SER A 150 13.63 -19.81 -9.95
C SER A 150 14.19 -20.86 -8.97
N GLU A 151 13.40 -21.31 -8.00
CA GLU A 151 13.82 -22.24 -6.97
C GLU A 151 13.62 -23.71 -7.38
N PRO A 152 14.30 -24.67 -6.71
CA PRO A 152 14.25 -26.09 -7.07
C PRO A 152 12.85 -26.72 -7.11
N VAL A 153 11.90 -26.16 -6.37
CA VAL A 153 10.51 -26.67 -6.32
C VAL A 153 9.85 -26.60 -7.69
N PHE A 154 10.03 -25.49 -8.42
CA PHE A 154 9.44 -25.34 -9.74
C PHE A 154 10.19 -26.16 -10.81
N THR A 155 11.52 -26.19 -10.76
CA THR A 155 12.31 -27.00 -11.70
C THR A 155 12.07 -28.51 -11.53
N SER A 156 11.78 -28.96 -10.30
CA SER A 156 11.41 -30.36 -10.03
C SER A 156 10.04 -30.70 -10.61
N LEU A 157 9.06 -29.79 -10.50
CA LEU A 157 7.76 -29.93 -11.15
C LEU A 157 7.91 -30.03 -12.67
N GLU A 158 8.59 -29.06 -13.28
CA GLU A 158 8.85 -29.01 -14.71
C GLU A 158 9.53 -30.31 -15.18
N GLY A 159 10.61 -30.71 -14.51
CA GLY A 159 11.32 -31.94 -14.80
C GLY A 159 10.43 -33.18 -14.70
N SER A 160 9.61 -33.29 -13.65
CA SER A 160 8.72 -34.45 -13.47
C SER A 160 7.69 -34.59 -14.60
N ILE A 161 7.07 -33.50 -15.03
CA ILE A 161 6.10 -33.49 -16.14
C ILE A 161 6.83 -33.78 -17.46
N GLY A 162 8.02 -33.22 -17.65
CA GLY A 162 8.87 -33.48 -18.82
C GLY A 162 9.23 -34.96 -18.96
N TRP A 163 9.75 -35.57 -17.88
CA TRP A 163 10.04 -37.01 -17.84
C TRP A 163 8.80 -37.85 -18.11
N TYR A 164 7.67 -37.48 -17.53
CA TYR A 164 6.42 -38.19 -17.76
C TYR A 164 5.98 -38.11 -19.23
N SER A 165 6.10 -36.93 -19.85
CA SER A 165 5.80 -36.72 -21.27
C SER A 165 6.71 -37.52 -22.20
N ILE A 166 8.02 -37.56 -21.93
CA ILE A 166 9.00 -38.30 -22.74
C ILE A 166 8.73 -39.81 -22.64
N TYR A 167 8.63 -40.32 -21.41
CA TYR A 167 8.42 -41.75 -21.16
C TYR A 167 7.15 -42.28 -21.84
N TYR A 168 6.07 -41.50 -21.80
CA TYR A 168 4.81 -41.85 -22.45
C TYR A 168 4.97 -41.96 -23.98
N ASN A 169 5.63 -40.97 -24.60
CA ASN A 169 5.79 -40.91 -26.04
C ASN A 169 6.67 -42.05 -26.57
N GLU A 170 7.67 -42.47 -25.80
CA GLU A 170 8.58 -43.55 -26.17
C GLU A 170 7.96 -44.94 -26.01
N ASN A 171 7.21 -45.18 -24.92
CA ASN A 171 6.83 -46.55 -24.56
C ASN A 171 5.44 -47.01 -25.03
N ARG A 172 4.54 -46.11 -25.50
CA ARG A 172 3.17 -46.37 -26.04
C ARG A 172 2.23 -47.32 -25.26
N ASP A 173 2.71 -48.04 -24.26
CA ASP A 173 1.99 -49.00 -23.42
C ASP A 173 1.99 -48.49 -21.96
N LEU A 174 0.81 -48.56 -21.35
CA LEU A 174 0.40 -47.74 -20.20
C LEU A 174 0.04 -48.54 -18.96
N SER A 175 0.30 -49.85 -18.95
CA SER A 175 -0.16 -50.73 -17.86
C SER A 175 0.91 -51.02 -16.79
N GLY A 176 2.12 -50.47 -16.93
CA GLY A 176 3.26 -50.78 -16.07
C GLY A 176 3.36 -49.95 -14.78
N LYS A 177 3.95 -50.54 -13.73
CA LYS A 177 4.34 -49.87 -12.47
C LYS A 177 5.11 -48.55 -12.69
N GLY A 178 5.81 -48.40 -13.83
CA GLY A 178 6.53 -47.18 -14.20
C GLY A 178 5.63 -45.96 -14.43
N VAL A 179 4.48 -46.13 -15.09
CA VAL A 179 3.52 -45.01 -15.31
C VAL A 179 2.88 -44.57 -14.00
N ALA A 180 2.53 -45.54 -13.14
CA ALA A 180 2.02 -45.26 -11.81
C ALA A 180 3.04 -44.51 -10.93
N PHE A 181 4.32 -44.88 -11.02
CA PHE A 181 5.40 -44.17 -10.33
C PHE A 181 5.58 -42.73 -10.84
N LEU A 182 5.61 -42.52 -12.15
CA LEU A 182 5.79 -41.20 -12.76
C LEU A 182 4.61 -40.27 -12.47
N SER A 183 3.38 -40.77 -12.55
CA SER A 183 2.18 -40.00 -12.19
C SER A 183 2.17 -39.61 -10.71
N LEU A 184 2.55 -40.53 -9.81
CA LEU A 184 2.66 -40.24 -8.38
C LEU A 184 3.74 -39.19 -8.08
N ASN A 185 4.88 -39.26 -8.77
CA ASN A 185 5.95 -38.26 -8.62
C ASN A 185 5.54 -36.88 -9.15
N CYS A 186 4.86 -36.82 -10.31
CA CYS A 186 4.26 -35.58 -10.81
C CYS A 186 3.27 -35.00 -9.80
N LEU A 187 2.36 -35.82 -9.27
CA LEU A 187 1.35 -35.38 -8.31
C LEU A 187 1.99 -34.81 -7.04
N LYS A 188 3.05 -35.45 -6.54
CA LYS A 188 3.84 -34.93 -5.42
C LYS A 188 4.38 -33.53 -5.71
N HIS A 189 5.03 -33.31 -6.85
CA HIS A 189 5.58 -31.99 -7.18
C HIS A 189 4.51 -30.93 -7.47
N ILE A 190 3.34 -31.34 -8.00
CA ILE A 190 2.19 -30.43 -8.15
C ILE A 190 1.71 -29.94 -6.77
N LEU A 191 1.63 -30.85 -5.79
CA LEU A 191 1.24 -30.49 -4.42
C LEU A 191 2.27 -29.57 -3.76
N GLU A 192 3.57 -29.89 -3.86
CA GLU A 192 4.66 -29.04 -3.34
C GLU A 192 4.64 -27.64 -3.96
N PHE A 193 4.42 -27.55 -5.28
CA PHE A 193 4.28 -26.27 -5.98
C PHE A 193 3.04 -25.49 -5.52
N SER A 194 1.91 -26.18 -5.36
CA SER A 194 0.66 -25.56 -4.89
C SER A 194 0.81 -25.00 -3.48
N GLU A 195 1.36 -25.79 -2.57
CA GLU A 195 1.61 -25.38 -1.18
C GLU A 195 2.52 -24.16 -1.12
N LYS A 196 3.64 -24.19 -1.86
CA LYS A 196 4.58 -23.07 -1.91
C LYS A 196 3.97 -21.81 -2.47
N THR A 197 3.12 -21.94 -3.50
CA THR A 197 2.42 -20.80 -4.09
C THR A 197 1.44 -20.18 -3.08
N GLN A 198 0.70 -21.02 -2.34
CA GLN A 198 -0.21 -20.56 -1.28
C GLN A 198 0.54 -19.87 -0.15
N GLN A 199 1.64 -20.46 0.34
CA GLN A 199 2.48 -19.85 1.38
C GLN A 199 3.03 -18.49 0.93
N TYR A 200 3.47 -18.39 -0.33
CA TYR A 200 3.96 -17.13 -0.89
C TYR A 200 2.86 -16.06 -0.94
N ILE A 201 1.66 -16.40 -1.43
CA ILE A 201 0.52 -15.48 -1.48
C ILE A 201 0.12 -15.04 -0.05
N LEU A 202 0.02 -15.96 0.90
CA LEU A 202 -0.36 -15.67 2.29
C LEU A 202 0.67 -14.83 3.04
N SER A 203 1.97 -15.12 2.89
CA SER A 203 3.03 -14.35 3.55
C SER A 203 3.10 -12.88 3.09
N GLU A 204 2.75 -12.60 1.83
CA GLU A 204 2.61 -11.21 1.39
C GLU A 204 1.36 -10.53 1.93
N MET A 205 0.29 -11.29 2.21
CA MET A 205 -0.93 -10.79 2.85
C MET A 205 -0.72 -10.51 4.36
N ASP A 206 0.08 -11.30 5.07
CA ASP A 206 0.33 -11.09 6.50
C ASP A 206 1.29 -9.93 6.78
N ASN A 207 2.23 -9.65 5.88
CA ASN A 207 3.07 -8.44 5.90
C ASN A 207 2.28 -7.13 5.66
N THR A 208 0.95 -7.18 5.69
CA THR A 208 0.03 -6.07 5.41
C THR A 208 -0.66 -5.52 6.66
N ASN A 209 -0.48 -6.15 7.84
CA ASN A 209 -1.00 -5.69 9.14
C ASN A 209 0.09 -5.12 10.04
#